data_AF-A0AA50YQ35-F1
#
_entry.id   AF-A0AA50YQ35-F1
#
_cell.length_a   1.000
_cell.length_b   1.000
_cell.length_c   1.000
_cell.angle_alpha   90.00
_cell.angle_beta   90.00
_cell.angle_gamma   90.00
#
_symmetry.space_group_name_H-M   'P 1'
#
loop_
_entity.id
_entity.type
_entity.pdbx_description
1 polymer ?
#
loop_
_entity_poly.entity_id
_entity_poly.type
_entity_poly.pdbx_seq_one_letter_code
_entity_poly.pdbx_strand_id
1 'polypeptide(L)' 'LQNPMVIHVYHPYRQPDGVNHCAAVNGHCSHLCLPAPRIGPHSQVFPAPARQDYGFYPTTSCVW' A
#
# COMPACT_ATOMS: atom_id res chain seq x y z
N LEU A 1 26.11 23.05 22.17
CA LEU A 1 25.11 22.93 21.08
C LEU A 1 24.74 21.46 20.96
N GLN A 2 23.65 21.05 21.60
CA GLN A 2 23.14 19.68 21.52
C GLN A 2 21.64 19.78 21.31
N ASN A 3 21.27 19.85 20.03
CA ASN A 3 19.89 19.86 19.58
C ASN A 3 19.67 18.54 18.85
N PRO A 4 19.17 17.51 19.54
CA PRO A 4 18.81 16.27 18.86
C PRO A 4 17.70 16.59 17.86
N MET A 5 17.93 16.23 16.60
CA MET A 5 17.02 16.56 15.50
C MET A 5 15.79 15.64 15.48
N VAL A 6 15.95 14.37 15.89
CA VAL A 6 14.89 13.36 15.83
C VAL A 6 15.10 12.29 16.91
N ILE A 7 14.00 11.82 17.51
CA ILE A 7 13.94 10.62 18.36
C ILE A 7 12.97 9.62 17.74
N HIS A 8 13.38 8.34 17.69
CA HIS A 8 12.55 7.25 17.19
C HIS A 8 12.34 6.21 18.29
N VAL A 9 11.12 5.67 18.36
CA VAL A 9 10.75 4.60 19.28
C VAL A 9 10.70 3.29 18.50
N TYR A 10 11.58 2.37 18.85
CA TYR A 10 11.63 1.03 18.25
C TYR A 10 10.76 0.08 19.08
N HIS A 11 9.56 -0.22 18.58
CA HIS A 11 8.64 -1.16 19.22
C HIS A 11 7.74 -1.83 18.16
N PRO A 12 7.56 -3.17 18.15
CA PRO A 12 6.73 -3.87 17.15
C PRO A 12 5.29 -3.34 17.06
N TYR A 13 4.65 -3.03 18.19
CA TYR A 13 3.31 -2.41 18.19
C TYR A 13 3.20 -1.05 17.47
N ARG A 14 4.31 -0.36 17.18
CA ARG A 14 4.29 0.88 16.37
C ARG A 14 4.21 0.58 14.87
N GLN A 15 4.56 -0.63 14.45
CA GLN A 15 4.51 -1.12 13.08
C GLN A 15 3.76 -2.47 13.08
N PRO A 16 2.43 -2.45 13.28
CA PRO A 16 1.64 -3.67 13.25
C PRO A 16 1.71 -4.34 11.87
N ASP A 17 1.54 -5.66 11.85
CA ASP A 17 1.51 -6.42 10.60
C ASP A 17 0.32 -5.98 9.75
N GLY A 18 0.63 -5.40 8.59
CA GLY A 18 -0.33 -4.98 7.57
C GLY A 18 -0.32 -5.90 6.36
N VAL A 19 -1.39 -5.86 5.58
CA VAL A 19 -1.43 -6.56 4.29
C VAL A 19 -0.64 -5.77 3.26
N ASN A 20 0.39 -6.39 2.67
CA ASN A 20 1.11 -5.81 1.55
C ASN A 20 0.40 -6.16 0.23
N HIS A 21 -0.36 -5.21 -0.30
CA HIS A 21 -1.09 -5.36 -1.56
C HIS A 21 -0.19 -5.42 -2.81
N CYS A 22 1.08 -5.00 -2.70
CA CYS A 22 2.05 -5.05 -3.79
C CYS A 22 2.88 -6.34 -3.81
N ALA A 23 2.72 -7.23 -2.81
CA ALA A 23 3.56 -8.44 -2.66
C ALA A 23 3.45 -9.40 -3.86
N ALA A 24 2.29 -9.46 -4.51
CA ALA A 24 2.07 -10.26 -5.71
C ALA A 24 2.52 -9.47 -6.96
N VAL A 25 3.67 -9.83 -7.53
CA VAL A 25 4.18 -9.29 -8.81
C VAL A 25 4.14 -7.75 -8.87
N ASN A 26 4.57 -7.06 -7.81
CA ASN A 26 4.54 -5.59 -7.72
C ASN A 26 3.12 -5.00 -7.94
N GLY A 27 2.06 -5.70 -7.52
CA GLY A 27 0.68 -5.30 -7.81
C GLY A 27 0.34 -5.26 -9.32
N HIS A 28 1.12 -5.97 -10.14
CA HIS A 28 1.16 -5.90 -11.61
C HIS A 28 1.55 -4.52 -12.19
N CYS A 29 2.26 -3.71 -11.40
CA CYS A 29 2.84 -2.46 -11.88
C CYS A 29 4.19 -2.70 -12.57
N SER A 30 4.45 -1.97 -13.66
CA SER A 30 5.70 -2.05 -14.42
C SER A 30 6.90 -1.41 -13.70
N HIS A 31 6.66 -0.38 -12.88
CA HIS A 31 7.69 0.41 -12.20
C HIS A 31 7.46 0.41 -10.69
N LEU A 32 6.59 1.30 -10.18
CA LEU A 32 6.36 1.46 -8.74
C LEU A 32 4.90 1.17 -8.35
N CYS A 33 4.73 0.35 -7.32
CA CYS A 33 3.44 0.05 -6.70
C CYS A 33 3.30 0.80 -5.37
N LEU A 34 2.28 1.64 -5.25
CA LEU A 34 1.95 2.39 -4.04
C LEU A 34 0.55 2.01 -3.52
N PRO A 35 0.33 1.99 -2.20
CA PRO A 35 -1.01 1.76 -1.64
C PRO A 35 -1.95 2.90 -2.03
N ALA A 36 -3.13 2.57 -2.55
CA ALA A 36 -4.13 3.57 -2.91
C ALA A 36 -4.75 4.21 -1.64
N PRO A 37 -4.98 5.54 -1.62
CA PRO A 37 -5.53 6.23 -0.46
C PRO A 37 -7.02 5.91 -0.28
N ARG A 38 -7.42 5.61 0.97
CA ARG A 38 -8.80 5.26 1.34
C ARG A 38 -9.62 6.52 1.68
N ILE A 39 -10.04 7.26 0.65
CA ILE A 39 -10.69 8.59 0.81
C ILE A 39 -12.23 8.47 0.98
N GLY A 40 -12.86 7.35 0.58
CA GLY A 40 -14.30 7.18 0.71
C GLY A 40 -14.81 5.78 0.40
N PRO A 41 -16.13 5.52 0.46
CA PRO A 41 -16.72 4.20 0.19
C PRO A 41 -16.51 3.71 -1.25
N HIS A 42 -16.16 4.62 -2.17
CA HIS A 42 -15.77 4.31 -3.55
C HIS A 42 -14.26 4.15 -3.74
N SER A 43 -13.45 4.38 -2.69
CA SER A 43 -12.05 3.93 -2.71
C SER A 43 -12.08 2.41 -2.69
N GLN A 44 -11.40 1.79 -3.65
CA GLN A 44 -11.56 0.37 -3.92
C GLN A 44 -10.80 -0.45 -2.86
N VAL A 45 -11.49 -0.77 -1.77
CA VAL A 45 -10.95 -1.55 -0.65
C VAL A 45 -11.65 -2.91 -0.50
N PHE A 46 -12.66 -3.15 -1.33
CA PHE A 46 -13.32 -4.45 -1.33
C PHE A 46 -12.48 -5.45 -2.13
N PRO A 47 -12.24 -6.66 -1.60
CA PRO A 47 -11.79 -7.77 -2.41
C PRO A 47 -12.97 -8.16 -3.30
N ALA A 48 -13.18 -7.43 -4.39
CA ALA A 48 -14.09 -7.88 -5.43
C ALA A 48 -13.51 -9.20 -6.00
N PRO A 49 -14.33 -10.23 -6.23
CA PRO A 49 -13.86 -11.42 -6.92
C PRO A 49 -13.32 -11.00 -8.29
N ALA A 50 -12.02 -11.19 -8.48
CA ALA A 50 -11.30 -10.79 -9.68
C ALA A 50 -11.98 -11.39 -10.91
N ARG A 51 -12.50 -10.53 -11.80
CA ARG A 51 -12.74 -10.94 -13.18
C ARG A 51 -11.40 -10.79 -13.91
N GLN A 52 -10.77 -11.92 -14.21
CA GLN A 52 -9.40 -12.06 -14.74
C GLN A 52 -9.19 -11.56 -16.19
N ASP A 53 -9.98 -10.62 -16.70
CA ASP A 53 -9.90 -10.28 -18.14
C ASP A 53 -9.21 -8.95 -18.45
N TYR A 54 -9.06 -8.04 -17.48
CA TYR A 54 -8.35 -6.77 -17.70
C TYR A 54 -7.69 -6.32 -16.39
N GLY A 55 -6.36 -6.24 -16.38
CA GLY A 55 -5.53 -6.02 -15.20
C GLY A 55 -5.78 -4.71 -14.45
N PHE A 56 -6.79 -4.70 -13.58
CA PHE A 56 -7.05 -3.60 -12.66
C PHE A 56 -7.04 -4.16 -11.23
N TYR A 57 -5.91 -4.04 -10.52
CA TYR A 57 -5.81 -4.37 -9.10
C TYR A 57 -6.32 -3.17 -8.30
N PRO A 58 -7.50 -3.25 -7.66
CA PRO A 58 -8.19 -2.07 -7.12
C PRO A 58 -7.44 -1.39 -5.96
N THR A 59 -6.48 -2.09 -5.37
CA THR A 59 -5.84 -1.72 -4.10
C THR A 59 -4.51 -0.97 -4.26
N THR A 60 -3.97 -0.90 -5.49
CA THR A 60 -2.61 -0.40 -5.75
C THR A 60 -2.62 0.66 -6.85
N SER A 61 -1.97 1.79 -6.61
CA SER A 61 -1.71 2.82 -7.61
C SER A 61 -0.35 2.55 -8.26
N CYS A 62 -0.33 2.38 -9.58
CA CYS A 62 0.90 2.22 -10.34
C CYS A 62 1.44 3.59 -10.77
N VAL A 63 2.71 3.84 -10.46
CA VAL A 63 3.45 5.02 -10.93
C VAL A 63 4.56 4.52 -11.84
N TRP A 64 4.72 5.16 -13.01
CA TRP A 64 5.82 4.94 -13.95
C TRP A 64 7.10 5.61 -13.44
#